data_AF-A0A3D1F2I0-F1
#
_entry.id   AF-A0A3D1F2I0-F1
#
_cell.length_a   1.000
_cell.length_b   1.000
_cell.length_c   1.000
_cell.angle_alpha   90.00
_cell.angle_beta   90.00
_cell.angle_gamma   90.00
#
_symmetry.space_group_name_H-M   'P 1'
#
loop_
_entity.id
_entity.type
_entity.pdbx_description
1 polymer ?
#
loop_
_entity_poly.entity_id
_entity_poly.type
_entity_poly.pdbx_seq_one_letter_code
_entity_poly.pdbx_strand_id
1 'polypeptide(L)'
;MYFTIGCLSLLATTLLPNQQLNACAWDYDTIAMERQRFPEAHELIVGYFVRHSDAYYQWRIEDRLKTPFGNRTPAQYDDIAVAYDKLGDSPKAIATMLEKMQRWPDQLKYESQANLGTFYIHNNELEKGLIHIKKAIEINPDAHFGREIYQQLLVEYVIEQRETNGNNNLPLNRSTDTVFPGFSEYVFNKFQDENGSFEGKEFKKAAKGILGMMRFGHYDSPILLEALGDVLLFRVGSGQSNMIAARAYLKAAMETDSQTAKAIYRKKADRALFMQEVIGTSRVQKDLED
;
A
#
# COMPACT_ATOMS: atom_id res chain seq x y z
N MET A 1 -22.06 -46.08 -69.61
CA MET A 1 -22.82 -44.98 -68.98
C MET A 1 -22.31 -44.87 -67.55
N TYR A 2 -21.46 -43.88 -67.28
CA TYR A 2 -20.73 -43.70 -66.02
C TYR A 2 -21.61 -42.93 -65.02
N PHE A 3 -21.67 -43.37 -63.76
CA PHE A 3 -22.13 -42.53 -62.64
C PHE A 3 -21.20 -42.77 -61.44
N THR A 4 -20.24 -41.85 -61.28
CA THR A 4 -19.46 -41.66 -60.05
C THR A 4 -20.16 -40.58 -59.23
N ILE A 5 -20.64 -40.93 -58.03
CA ILE A 5 -21.14 -39.97 -57.03
C ILE A 5 -19.92 -39.47 -56.26
N GLY A 6 -19.53 -38.22 -56.53
CA GLY A 6 -18.50 -37.51 -55.78
C GLY A 6 -19.09 -36.96 -54.49
N CYS A 7 -18.56 -37.41 -53.35
CA CYS A 7 -18.86 -36.86 -52.04
C CYS A 7 -18.03 -35.59 -51.84
N LEU A 8 -18.66 -34.41 -51.95
CA LEU A 8 -18.01 -33.13 -51.64
C LEU A 8 -18.01 -32.92 -50.12
N SER A 9 -16.91 -33.23 -49.45
CA SER A 9 -16.67 -32.82 -48.07
C SER A 9 -16.24 -31.34 -48.04
N LEU A 10 -17.16 -30.44 -47.70
CA LEU A 10 -16.84 -29.06 -47.33
C LEU A 10 -16.03 -29.09 -46.02
N LEU A 11 -14.71 -28.87 -46.09
CA LEU A 11 -13.95 -28.44 -44.93
C LEU A 11 -14.29 -26.98 -44.64
N ALA A 12 -15.14 -26.75 -43.65
CA ALA A 12 -15.30 -25.44 -43.04
C ALA A 12 -14.04 -25.14 -42.21
N THR A 13 -13.06 -24.46 -42.80
CA THR A 13 -11.95 -23.86 -42.07
C THR A 13 -12.49 -22.73 -41.21
N THR A 14 -12.77 -23.03 -39.95
CA THR A 14 -13.01 -22.02 -38.92
C THR A 14 -11.75 -21.18 -38.76
N LEU A 15 -11.75 -19.98 -39.33
CA LEU A 15 -10.77 -18.94 -39.05
C LEU A 15 -10.89 -18.57 -37.57
N LEU A 16 -10.11 -19.24 -36.72
CA LEU A 16 -9.88 -18.76 -35.37
C LEU A 16 -9.20 -17.40 -35.50
N PRO A 17 -9.72 -16.33 -34.86
CA PRO A 17 -9.04 -15.05 -34.87
C PRO A 17 -7.65 -15.26 -34.29
N ASN A 18 -6.64 -14.81 -35.04
CA ASN A 18 -5.25 -14.73 -34.60
C ASN A 18 -5.23 -13.94 -33.29
N GLN A 19 -5.22 -14.64 -32.16
CA GLN A 19 -4.77 -14.05 -30.92
C GLN A 19 -3.26 -13.87 -31.10
N GLN A 20 -2.87 -12.66 -31.49
CA GLN A 20 -1.49 -12.23 -31.34
C GLN A 20 -1.15 -12.39 -29.86
N LEU A 21 -0.50 -13.50 -29.54
CA LEU A 21 0.22 -13.65 -28.29
C LEU A 21 1.39 -12.66 -28.40
N ASN A 22 1.17 -11.44 -27.91
CA ASN A 22 2.26 -10.54 -27.62
C ASN A 22 3.11 -11.25 -26.56
N ALA A 23 4.18 -11.91 -27.00
CA ALA A 23 5.23 -12.38 -26.12
C ALA A 23 5.94 -11.13 -25.63
N CYS A 24 5.45 -10.53 -24.56
CA CYS A 24 6.14 -9.40 -23.93
C CYS A 24 7.45 -9.94 -23.36
N ALA A 25 8.53 -9.18 -23.51
CA ALA A 25 9.85 -9.54 -23.02
C ALA A 25 9.86 -9.41 -21.48
N TRP A 26 9.24 -10.37 -20.80
CA TRP A 26 9.31 -10.51 -19.35
C TRP A 26 10.55 -11.32 -19.04
N ASP A 27 11.55 -10.67 -18.47
CA ASP A 27 12.76 -11.32 -17.97
C ASP A 27 12.93 -11.12 -16.45
N TYR A 28 13.83 -11.91 -15.89
CA TYR A 28 14.19 -11.80 -14.48
C TYR A 28 14.82 -10.43 -14.15
N ASP A 29 15.48 -9.81 -15.14
CA ASP A 29 16.18 -8.55 -15.00
C ASP A 29 15.22 -7.39 -14.74
N THR A 30 14.03 -7.39 -15.35
CA THR A 30 12.97 -6.42 -15.06
C THR A 30 12.61 -6.42 -13.58
N ILE A 31 12.38 -7.59 -12.96
CA ILE A 31 12.06 -7.69 -11.53
C ILE A 31 13.23 -7.27 -10.65
N ALA A 32 14.46 -7.63 -11.03
CA ALA A 32 15.67 -7.24 -10.30
C ALA A 32 15.84 -5.71 -10.29
N MET A 33 15.58 -5.04 -11.41
CA MET A 33 15.61 -3.59 -11.53
C MET A 33 14.53 -2.92 -10.66
N GLU A 34 13.29 -3.42 -10.67
CA GLU A 34 12.23 -2.83 -9.82
C GLU A 34 12.59 -2.96 -8.33
N ARG A 35 13.16 -4.11 -7.92
CA ARG A 35 13.63 -4.36 -6.55
C ARG A 35 14.80 -3.46 -6.15
N GLN A 36 15.69 -3.09 -7.07
CA GLN A 36 16.74 -2.12 -6.77
C GLN A 36 16.16 -0.74 -6.46
N ARG A 37 15.09 -0.35 -7.16
CA ARG A 37 14.45 0.97 -7.01
C ARG A 37 13.59 1.08 -5.76
N PHE A 38 12.87 0.01 -5.42
CA PHE A 38 12.09 -0.11 -4.20
C PHE A 38 12.54 -1.35 -3.42
N PRO A 39 13.70 -1.28 -2.73
CA PRO A 39 14.17 -2.37 -1.90
C PRO A 39 13.09 -2.77 -0.90
N GLU A 40 12.96 -4.08 -0.65
CA GLU A 40 12.06 -4.67 0.33
C GLU A 40 10.56 -4.59 -0.01
N ALA A 41 10.15 -3.88 -1.07
CA ALA A 41 8.74 -3.76 -1.42
C ALA A 41 8.09 -5.11 -1.70
N HIS A 42 8.80 -5.98 -2.44
CA HIS A 42 8.34 -7.33 -2.70
C HIS A 42 8.20 -8.15 -1.41
N GLU A 43 9.25 -8.14 -0.59
CA GLU A 43 9.34 -8.85 0.70
C GLU A 43 8.21 -8.43 1.64
N LEU A 44 7.93 -7.12 1.73
CA LEU A 44 6.85 -6.57 2.53
C LEU A 44 5.47 -6.97 1.99
N ILE A 45 5.24 -6.89 0.67
CA ILE A 45 3.96 -7.32 0.05
C ILE A 45 3.67 -8.78 0.36
N VAL A 46 4.67 -9.66 0.24
CA VAL A 46 4.47 -11.11 0.45
C VAL A 46 4.59 -11.53 1.92
N GLY A 47 4.94 -10.62 2.83
CA GLY A 47 5.11 -10.89 4.25
C GLY A 47 6.40 -11.61 4.62
N TYR A 48 7.38 -11.66 3.71
CA TYR A 48 8.68 -12.31 3.91
C TYR A 48 9.71 -11.32 4.47
N PHE A 49 9.54 -10.93 5.73
CA PHE A 49 10.46 -10.05 6.43
C PHE A 49 10.53 -10.38 7.92
N VAL A 50 11.61 -9.95 8.59
CA VAL A 50 11.80 -10.18 10.03
C VAL A 50 10.71 -9.44 10.81
N ARG A 51 9.93 -10.20 11.58
CA ARG A 51 8.92 -9.70 12.51
C ARG A 51 8.79 -10.65 13.70
N HIS A 52 8.26 -10.13 14.79
CA HIS A 52 7.95 -10.94 15.95
C HIS A 52 6.61 -11.67 15.78
N SER A 53 6.46 -12.82 16.43
CA SER A 53 5.21 -13.57 16.49
C SER A 53 4.26 -13.02 17.56
N ASP A 54 3.00 -13.41 17.51
CA ASP A 54 2.02 -13.07 18.54
C ASP A 54 2.49 -13.56 19.92
N ALA A 55 3.08 -14.75 20.00
CA ALA A 55 3.65 -15.28 21.24
C ALA A 55 4.74 -14.38 21.83
N TYR A 56 5.54 -13.72 20.99
CA TYR A 56 6.51 -12.73 21.46
C TYR A 56 5.84 -11.51 22.07
N TYR A 57 4.77 -10.99 21.45
CA TYR A 57 4.06 -9.82 21.96
C TYR A 57 3.28 -10.14 23.23
N GLN A 58 2.70 -11.34 23.34
CA GLN A 58 2.10 -11.86 24.58
C GLN A 58 3.14 -11.92 25.69
N TRP A 59 4.29 -12.55 25.44
CA TRP A 59 5.40 -12.59 26.39
C TRP A 59 5.86 -11.18 26.79
N ARG A 60 5.98 -10.25 25.82
CA ARG A 60 6.40 -8.87 26.10
C ARG A 60 5.44 -8.19 27.06
N ILE A 61 4.13 -8.35 26.88
CA ILE A 61 3.12 -7.80 27.80
C ILE A 61 3.30 -8.41 29.19
N GLU A 62 3.33 -9.74 29.29
CA GLU A 62 3.48 -10.45 30.56
C GLU A 62 4.74 -10.03 31.31
N ASP A 63 5.86 -9.94 30.60
CA ASP A 63 7.15 -9.57 31.16
C ASP A 63 7.16 -8.14 31.72
N ARG A 64 6.61 -7.18 30.96
CA ARG A 64 6.52 -5.78 31.40
C ARG A 64 5.53 -5.59 32.55
N LEU A 65 4.46 -6.39 32.58
CA LEU A 65 3.47 -6.35 33.66
C LEU A 65 3.99 -6.87 35.00
N LYS A 66 5.07 -7.67 35.03
CA LYS A 66 5.76 -8.07 36.29
C LYS A 66 6.27 -6.87 37.09
N THR A 67 6.63 -5.78 36.41
CA THR A 67 6.97 -4.53 37.09
C THR A 67 5.70 -3.94 37.70
N PRO A 68 5.65 -3.67 39.02
CA PRO A 68 4.46 -3.08 39.65
C PRO A 68 4.05 -1.77 38.98
N PHE A 69 2.74 -1.51 38.90
CA PHE A 69 2.19 -0.34 38.20
C PHE A 69 2.90 0.98 38.54
N GLY A 70 3.11 1.27 39.82
CA GLY A 70 3.79 2.50 40.27
C GLY A 70 5.24 2.63 39.78
N ASN A 71 5.91 1.52 39.52
CA ASN A 71 7.33 1.45 39.16
C ASN A 71 7.58 1.27 37.66
N ARG A 72 6.53 1.10 36.84
CA ARG A 72 6.68 0.97 35.40
C ARG A 72 7.24 2.26 34.79
N THR A 73 8.15 2.12 33.84
CA THR A 73 8.77 3.24 33.12
C THR A 73 7.99 3.61 31.85
N PRO A 74 8.16 4.82 31.29
CA PRO A 74 7.53 5.20 30.01
C PRO A 74 7.80 4.19 28.88
N ALA A 75 9.03 3.67 28.79
CA ALA A 75 9.41 2.70 27.77
C ALA A 75 8.67 1.35 27.93
N GLN A 76 8.39 0.94 29.17
CA GLN A 76 7.59 -0.27 29.41
C GLN A 76 6.12 -0.04 29.01
N TYR A 77 5.59 1.17 29.17
CA TYR A 77 4.27 1.53 28.65
C TYR A 77 4.23 1.50 27.12
N ASP A 78 5.26 2.01 26.44
CA ASP A 78 5.38 1.91 24.99
C ASP A 78 5.41 0.44 24.54
N ASP A 79 6.23 -0.39 25.19
CA ASP A 79 6.32 -1.82 24.89
C ASP A 79 4.97 -2.55 25.05
N ILE A 80 4.23 -2.24 26.12
CA ILE A 80 2.91 -2.82 26.38
C ILE A 80 1.90 -2.34 25.34
N ALA A 81 1.83 -1.04 25.07
CA ALA A 81 0.86 -0.47 24.14
C ALA A 81 1.07 -0.99 22.70
N VAL A 82 2.32 -0.98 22.22
CA VAL A 82 2.67 -1.54 20.91
C VAL A 82 2.35 -3.03 20.84
N ALA A 83 2.61 -3.79 21.91
CA ALA A 83 2.31 -5.22 21.93
C ALA A 83 0.79 -5.49 21.90
N TYR A 84 -0.03 -4.70 22.61
CA TYR A 84 -1.48 -4.81 22.52
C TYR A 84 -1.98 -4.55 21.10
N ASP A 85 -1.51 -3.47 20.48
CA ASP A 85 -1.91 -3.13 19.09
C ASP A 85 -1.47 -4.22 18.09
N LYS A 86 -0.27 -4.77 18.27
CA LYS A 86 0.25 -5.89 17.45
C LYS A 86 -0.55 -7.17 17.58
N LEU A 87 -1.24 -7.36 18.72
CA LEU A 87 -2.16 -8.46 18.97
C LEU A 87 -3.61 -8.13 18.55
N GLY A 88 -3.85 -6.98 17.92
CA GLY A 88 -5.17 -6.53 17.49
C GLY A 88 -6.04 -5.90 18.59
N ASP A 89 -5.48 -5.63 19.77
CA ASP A 89 -6.18 -4.96 20.88
C ASP A 89 -5.83 -3.46 20.92
N SER A 90 -6.15 -2.76 19.83
CA SER A 90 -5.95 -1.31 19.72
C SER A 90 -6.65 -0.52 20.85
N PRO A 91 -7.85 -0.90 21.34
CA PRO A 91 -8.43 -0.25 22.52
C PRO A 91 -7.53 -0.29 23.77
N LYS A 92 -6.91 -1.44 24.10
CA LYS A 92 -5.95 -1.49 25.22
C LYS A 92 -4.67 -0.73 24.92
N ALA A 93 -4.21 -0.70 23.66
CA ALA A 93 -3.06 0.10 23.25
C ALA A 93 -3.31 1.60 23.49
N ILE A 94 -4.48 2.10 23.07
CA ILE A 94 -4.94 3.48 23.30
C ILE A 94 -5.00 3.79 24.79
N ALA A 95 -5.67 2.94 25.58
CA ALA A 95 -5.80 3.15 27.03
C ALA A 95 -4.42 3.19 27.73
N THR A 96 -3.51 2.28 27.35
CA THR A 96 -2.14 2.24 27.89
C THR A 96 -1.35 3.49 27.53
N MET A 97 -1.48 3.97 26.30
CA MET A 97 -0.77 5.17 25.83
C MET A 97 -1.32 6.45 26.49
N LEU A 98 -2.64 6.55 26.67
CA LEU A 98 -3.25 7.67 27.39
C LEU A 98 -2.79 7.71 28.86
N GLU A 99 -2.72 6.56 29.53
CA GLU A 99 -2.16 6.47 30.89
C GLU A 99 -0.70 6.91 30.94
N LYS A 100 0.13 6.49 29.98
CA LYS A 100 1.52 6.95 29.87
C LYS A 100 1.58 8.48 29.75
N MET A 101 0.80 9.05 28.84
CA MET A 101 0.78 10.50 28.60
C MET A 101 0.26 11.29 29.81
N GLN A 102 -0.62 10.71 30.62
CA GLN A 102 -1.06 11.33 31.88
C GLN A 102 0.05 11.33 32.94
N ARG A 103 0.79 10.23 33.06
CA ARG A 103 1.86 10.07 34.06
C ARG A 103 3.14 10.84 33.70
N TRP A 104 3.44 10.97 32.41
CA TRP A 104 4.63 11.65 31.88
C TRP A 104 4.26 12.59 30.74
N PRO A 105 3.52 13.68 31.01
CA PRO A 105 3.03 14.59 29.98
C PRO A 105 4.15 15.24 29.15
N ASP A 106 5.36 15.32 29.71
CA ASP A 106 6.50 15.99 29.08
C ASP A 106 7.57 15.07 28.47
N GLN A 107 7.45 13.75 28.62
CA GLN A 107 8.46 12.81 28.13
C GLN A 107 8.02 12.11 26.85
N LEU A 108 8.94 11.99 25.88
CA LEU A 108 8.71 11.25 24.62
C LEU A 108 7.40 11.67 23.92
N LYS A 109 7.17 12.99 23.86
CA LYS A 109 5.92 13.56 23.33
C LYS A 109 5.70 13.12 21.89
N TYR A 110 6.73 13.18 21.06
CA TYR A 110 6.68 12.78 19.67
C TYR A 110 6.21 11.32 19.52
N GLU A 111 6.91 10.39 20.16
CA GLU A 111 6.63 8.95 20.08
C GLU A 111 5.23 8.62 20.60
N SER A 112 4.82 9.28 21.68
CA SER A 112 3.50 9.08 22.27
C SER A 112 2.39 9.57 21.34
N GLN A 113 2.55 10.73 20.69
CA GLN A 113 1.59 11.24 19.69
C GLN A 113 1.55 10.34 18.45
N ALA A 114 2.71 9.92 17.93
CA ALA A 114 2.79 9.06 16.75
C ALA A 114 2.16 7.68 16.99
N ASN A 115 2.45 7.05 18.13
CA ASN A 115 1.88 5.76 18.52
C ASN A 115 0.37 5.88 18.76
N LEU A 116 -0.07 6.88 19.55
CA LEU A 116 -1.49 7.07 19.84
C LEU A 116 -2.29 7.33 18.56
N GLY A 117 -1.77 8.15 17.64
CA GLY A 117 -2.38 8.39 16.35
C GLY A 117 -2.54 7.10 15.53
N THR A 118 -1.49 6.28 15.50
CA THR A 118 -1.50 4.97 14.82
C THR A 118 -2.52 4.01 15.45
N PHE A 119 -2.58 3.92 16.79
CA PHE A 119 -3.53 3.04 17.47
C PHE A 119 -4.99 3.45 17.25
N TYR A 120 -5.28 4.75 17.22
CA TYR A 120 -6.61 5.23 16.84
C TYR A 120 -6.97 4.86 15.39
N ILE A 121 -6.01 4.97 14.46
CA ILE A 121 -6.23 4.56 13.05
C ILE A 121 -6.53 3.06 12.97
N HIS A 122 -5.77 2.22 13.68
CA HIS A 122 -6.01 0.78 13.73
C HIS A 122 -7.36 0.44 14.40
N ASN A 123 -7.79 1.23 15.38
CA ASN A 123 -9.13 1.13 15.99
C ASN A 123 -10.25 1.74 15.14
N ASN A 124 -9.97 2.13 13.89
CA ASN A 124 -10.91 2.76 12.96
C ASN A 124 -11.47 4.13 13.41
N GLU A 125 -10.81 4.79 14.37
CA GLU A 125 -11.10 6.14 14.84
C GLU A 125 -10.22 7.17 14.10
N LEU A 126 -10.41 7.25 12.78
CA LEU A 126 -9.51 7.94 11.86
C LEU A 126 -9.29 9.41 12.20
N GLU A 127 -10.35 10.15 12.55
CA GLU A 127 -10.30 11.58 12.85
C GLU A 127 -9.50 11.86 14.12
N LYS A 128 -9.65 11.02 15.15
CA LYS A 128 -8.84 11.10 16.37
C LYS A 128 -7.39 10.78 16.07
N GLY A 129 -7.15 9.73 15.27
CA GLY A 129 -5.82 9.38 14.82
C GLY A 129 -5.14 10.53 14.11
N LEU A 130 -5.86 11.20 13.20
CA LEU A 130 -5.36 12.34 12.44
C LEU A 130 -4.94 13.52 13.33
N ILE A 131 -5.69 13.81 14.39
CA ILE A 131 -5.32 14.85 15.37
C ILE A 131 -3.94 14.55 15.99
N HIS A 132 -3.70 13.30 16.36
CA HIS A 132 -2.45 12.89 17.01
C HIS A 132 -1.27 12.80 16.02
N ILE A 133 -1.50 12.34 14.79
CA ILE A 133 -0.49 12.36 13.73
C ILE A 133 -0.06 13.79 13.40
N LYS A 134 -1.01 14.74 13.30
CA LYS A 134 -0.69 16.17 13.08
C LYS A 134 0.19 16.74 14.18
N LYS A 135 -0.11 16.43 15.44
CA LYS A 135 0.76 16.80 16.59
C LYS A 135 2.14 16.17 16.50
N ALA A 136 2.26 14.92 16.06
CA ALA A 136 3.56 14.28 15.89
C ALA A 136 4.39 14.99 14.79
N ILE A 137 3.77 15.36 13.68
CA ILE A 137 4.40 16.12 12.58
C ILE A 137 4.83 17.51 13.06
N GLU A 138 4.00 18.22 13.84
CA GLU A 138 4.34 19.52 14.43
C GLU A 138 5.59 19.44 15.32
N ILE A 139 5.77 18.34 16.06
CA ILE A 139 6.93 18.13 16.93
C ILE A 139 8.18 17.75 16.12
N ASN A 140 8.05 16.83 15.17
CA ASN A 140 9.17 16.38 14.34
C ASN A 140 8.68 15.95 12.94
N PRO A 141 8.73 16.83 11.94
CA PRO A 141 8.24 16.55 10.60
C PRO A 141 9.15 15.59 9.80
N ASP A 142 10.43 15.50 10.17
CA ASP A 142 11.43 14.67 9.48
C ASP A 142 11.58 13.27 10.08
N ALA A 143 10.84 12.98 11.16
CA ALA A 143 10.87 11.69 11.82
C ALA A 143 10.55 10.54 10.85
N HIS A 144 11.22 9.41 11.05
CA HIS A 144 11.08 8.23 10.18
C HIS A 144 11.10 8.55 8.67
N PHE A 145 11.95 9.50 8.25
CA PHE A 145 12.09 9.95 6.86
C PHE A 145 10.84 10.65 6.31
N GLY A 146 10.08 11.35 7.16
CA GLY A 146 8.84 12.04 6.81
C GLY A 146 7.65 11.10 6.60
N ARG A 147 7.68 9.90 7.20
CA ARG A 147 6.61 8.88 7.05
C ARG A 147 5.25 9.44 7.45
N GLU A 148 5.20 10.17 8.56
CA GLU A 148 3.98 10.69 9.18
C GLU A 148 3.21 11.61 8.24
N ILE A 149 3.89 12.34 7.36
CA ILE A 149 3.24 13.18 6.34
C ILE A 149 2.39 12.31 5.41
N TYR A 150 2.92 11.20 4.89
CA TYR A 150 2.17 10.31 4.01
C TYR A 150 1.15 9.45 4.77
N GLN A 151 1.40 9.16 6.06
CA GLN A 151 0.39 8.55 6.93
C GLN A 151 -0.81 9.50 7.11
N GLN A 152 -0.57 10.79 7.33
CA GLN A 152 -1.61 11.81 7.38
C GLN A 152 -2.40 11.85 6.06
N LEU A 153 -1.70 11.99 4.92
CA LEU A 153 -2.36 12.05 3.62
C LEU A 153 -3.19 10.81 3.32
N LEU A 154 -2.70 9.62 3.67
CA LEU A 154 -3.45 8.38 3.45
C LEU A 154 -4.70 8.32 4.32
N VAL A 155 -4.62 8.76 5.58
CA VAL A 155 -5.80 8.81 6.46
C VAL A 155 -6.83 9.83 5.94
N GLU A 156 -6.39 11.02 5.53
CA GLU A 156 -7.26 12.03 4.92
C GLU A 156 -7.94 11.48 3.66
N TYR A 157 -7.18 10.83 2.78
CA TYR A 157 -7.71 10.15 1.60
C TYR A 157 -8.75 9.07 1.95
N VAL A 158 -8.48 8.23 2.96
CA VAL A 158 -9.43 7.19 3.41
C VAL A 158 -10.74 7.82 3.91
N ILE A 159 -10.66 8.89 4.69
CA ILE A 159 -11.84 9.61 5.18
C ILE A 159 -12.67 10.12 3.99
N GLU A 160 -12.04 10.86 3.06
CA GLU A 160 -12.74 11.41 1.89
C GLU A 160 -13.39 10.32 1.01
N GLN A 161 -12.70 9.19 0.81
CA GLN A 161 -13.27 8.07 0.05
C GLN A 161 -14.42 7.38 0.77
N ARG A 162 -14.39 7.30 2.11
CA ARG A 162 -15.49 6.73 2.90
C ARG A 162 -16.72 7.64 2.91
N GLU A 163 -16.52 8.95 2.94
CA GLU A 163 -17.61 9.93 2.82
C GLU A 163 -18.26 9.86 1.43
N THR A 164 -17.45 9.69 0.37
CA THR A 164 -17.94 9.66 -1.01
C THR A 164 -18.57 8.31 -1.38
N ASN A 165 -17.90 7.20 -1.03
CA ASN A 165 -18.24 5.86 -1.50
C ASN A 165 -18.96 5.02 -0.44
N GLY A 166 -19.07 5.48 0.82
CA GLY A 166 -19.59 4.73 1.96
C GLY A 166 -18.51 3.96 2.73
N ASN A 167 -18.74 3.76 4.03
CA ASN A 167 -17.80 3.09 4.94
C ASN A 167 -17.46 1.66 4.49
N ASN A 168 -16.17 1.29 4.60
CA ASN A 168 -15.61 -0.04 4.33
C ASN A 168 -15.66 -0.53 2.87
N ASN A 169 -15.93 0.35 1.91
CA ASN A 169 -15.91 -0.02 0.50
C ASN A 169 -14.48 -0.07 -0.04
N LEU A 170 -14.03 -1.28 -0.38
CA LEU A 170 -12.78 -1.54 -1.09
C LEU A 170 -13.06 -1.93 -2.55
N PRO A 171 -12.14 -1.62 -3.49
CA PRO A 171 -11.05 -0.64 -3.32
C PRO A 171 -11.57 0.76 -3.00
N LEU A 172 -10.72 1.56 -2.36
CA LEU A 172 -11.04 2.96 -2.03
C LEU A 172 -11.32 3.76 -3.30
N ASN A 173 -10.53 3.54 -4.36
CA ASN A 173 -10.84 4.03 -5.69
C ASN A 173 -11.19 2.87 -6.63
N ARG A 174 -12.42 2.89 -7.15
CA ARG A 174 -12.96 1.86 -8.06
C ARG A 174 -12.65 2.11 -9.53
N SER A 175 -12.12 3.28 -9.88
CA SER A 175 -11.72 3.60 -11.24
C SER A 175 -10.51 2.77 -11.65
N THR A 176 -10.56 2.22 -12.86
CA THR A 176 -9.47 1.44 -13.46
C THR A 176 -8.81 2.17 -14.63
N ASP A 177 -9.39 3.28 -15.08
CA ASP A 177 -9.13 3.85 -16.40
C ASP A 177 -8.51 5.27 -16.33
N THR A 178 -7.85 5.63 -15.23
CA THR A 178 -7.24 6.96 -15.06
C THR A 178 -5.72 6.94 -15.20
N VAL A 179 -5.17 8.11 -15.56
CA VAL A 179 -3.71 8.35 -15.62
C VAL A 179 -3.10 8.41 -14.21
N PHE A 180 -3.89 8.84 -13.22
CA PHE A 180 -3.57 8.88 -11.79
C PHE A 180 -4.65 8.11 -11.03
N PRO A 181 -4.40 6.87 -10.57
CA PRO A 181 -5.39 6.15 -9.78
C PRO A 181 -5.29 6.51 -8.29
N GLY A 182 -6.44 6.76 -7.68
CA GLY A 182 -6.65 6.71 -6.24
C GLY A 182 -5.68 7.55 -5.41
N PHE A 183 -4.93 6.90 -4.53
CA PHE A 183 -4.05 7.61 -3.60
C PHE A 183 -2.95 8.41 -4.31
N SER A 184 -2.52 7.98 -5.51
CA SER A 184 -1.50 8.71 -6.26
C SER A 184 -1.98 10.09 -6.73
N GLU A 185 -3.25 10.19 -7.13
CA GLU A 185 -3.88 11.46 -7.50
C GLU A 185 -4.00 12.38 -6.27
N TYR A 186 -4.33 11.80 -5.11
CA TYR A 186 -4.39 12.56 -3.87
C TYR A 186 -3.03 13.19 -3.51
N VAL A 187 -1.95 12.40 -3.58
CA VAL A 187 -0.58 12.89 -3.36
C VAL A 187 -0.21 13.96 -4.40
N PHE A 188 -0.53 13.75 -5.67
CA PHE A 188 -0.29 14.72 -6.74
C PHE A 188 -0.95 16.07 -6.43
N ASN A 189 -2.23 16.07 -6.09
CA ASN A 189 -2.99 17.29 -5.81
C ASN A 189 -2.48 18.04 -4.58
N LYS A 190 -1.86 17.35 -3.62
CA LYS A 190 -1.31 17.97 -2.41
C LYS A 190 0.05 18.63 -2.60
N PHE A 191 0.88 18.14 -3.53
CA PHE A 191 2.25 18.62 -3.72
C PHE A 191 2.53 19.25 -5.08
N GLN A 192 1.55 19.29 -6.00
CA GLN A 192 1.70 20.09 -7.21
C GLN A 192 1.85 21.58 -6.87
N ASP A 193 2.71 22.28 -7.61
CA ASP A 193 2.79 23.73 -7.55
C ASP A 193 1.57 24.40 -8.21
N GLU A 194 1.49 25.72 -8.13
CA GLU A 194 0.38 26.51 -8.70
C GLU A 194 0.22 26.33 -10.21
N ASN A 195 1.26 25.86 -10.90
CA ASN A 195 1.25 25.59 -12.34
C ASN A 195 0.95 24.11 -12.67
N GLY A 196 0.65 23.29 -11.65
CA GLY A 196 0.42 21.86 -11.80
C GLY A 196 1.70 21.04 -12.01
N SER A 197 2.89 21.62 -11.76
CA SER A 197 4.16 20.91 -11.83
C SER A 197 4.42 20.17 -10.50
N PHE A 198 4.93 18.94 -10.60
CA PHE A 198 5.05 18.02 -9.47
C PHE A 198 6.44 17.40 -9.42
N GLU A 199 7.06 17.42 -8.26
CA GLU A 199 8.36 16.78 -8.06
C GLU A 199 8.21 15.26 -7.90
N GLY A 200 8.65 14.48 -8.88
CA GLY A 200 8.59 13.00 -8.84
C GLY A 200 9.24 12.34 -7.61
N LYS A 201 10.01 13.08 -6.80
CA LYS A 201 10.57 12.64 -5.52
C LYS A 201 9.50 12.37 -4.46
N GLU A 202 8.35 13.04 -4.53
CA GLU A 202 7.26 12.88 -3.57
C GLU A 202 6.58 11.51 -3.67
N PHE A 203 6.49 10.90 -4.86
CA PHE A 203 6.02 9.50 -4.98
C PHE A 203 7.00 8.49 -4.39
N LYS A 204 8.32 8.73 -4.51
CA LYS A 204 9.32 7.87 -3.87
C LYS A 204 9.21 7.93 -2.35
N LYS A 205 9.00 9.12 -1.80
CA LYS A 205 8.76 9.33 -0.38
C LYS A 205 7.43 8.72 0.07
N ALA A 206 6.35 8.87 -0.71
CA ALA A 206 5.06 8.24 -0.44
C ALA A 206 5.16 6.71 -0.40
N ALA A 207 5.81 6.12 -1.40
CA ALA A 207 6.08 4.68 -1.43
C ALA A 207 6.91 4.25 -0.20
N LYS A 208 7.99 4.97 0.13
CA LYS A 208 8.79 4.70 1.33
C LYS A 208 7.96 4.81 2.61
N GLY A 209 7.07 5.79 2.70
CA GLY A 209 6.14 5.99 3.81
C GLY A 209 5.19 4.81 3.97
N ILE A 210 4.56 4.37 2.88
CA ILE A 210 3.66 3.21 2.86
C ILE A 210 4.39 1.93 3.23
N LEU A 211 5.58 1.68 2.66
CA LEU A 211 6.40 0.52 3.02
C LEU A 211 6.79 0.52 4.50
N GLY A 212 7.06 1.71 5.07
CA GLY A 212 7.26 1.89 6.50
C GLY A 212 6.01 1.52 7.32
N MET A 213 4.84 1.98 6.90
CA MET A 213 3.56 1.63 7.53
C MET A 213 3.28 0.12 7.46
N MET A 214 3.58 -0.53 6.33
CA MET A 214 3.46 -1.98 6.18
C MET A 214 4.41 -2.74 7.11
N ARG A 215 5.68 -2.31 7.18
CA ARG A 215 6.71 -2.95 8.02
C ARG A 215 6.36 -2.89 9.50
N PHE A 216 5.92 -1.73 9.97
CA PHE A 216 5.68 -1.48 11.39
C PHE A 216 4.20 -1.62 11.79
N GLY A 217 3.29 -1.80 10.86
CA GLY A 217 1.85 -2.00 11.06
C GLY A 217 1.37 -3.33 10.49
N HIS A 218 0.28 -3.29 9.73
CA HIS A 218 -0.36 -4.43 9.07
C HIS A 218 0.00 -4.46 7.57
N TYR A 219 1.06 -5.18 7.21
CA TYR A 219 1.51 -5.32 5.82
C TYR A 219 0.46 -5.91 4.87
N ASP A 220 -0.50 -6.64 5.43
CA ASP A 220 -1.63 -7.27 4.76
C ASP A 220 -2.87 -6.38 4.66
N SER A 221 -2.82 -5.13 5.14
CA SER A 221 -3.91 -4.17 4.97
C SER A 221 -4.20 -3.91 3.48
N PRO A 222 -5.42 -4.21 2.98
CA PRO A 222 -5.80 -3.92 1.60
C PRO A 222 -5.67 -2.44 1.24
N ILE A 223 -5.85 -1.54 2.21
CA ILE A 223 -5.70 -0.09 2.03
C ILE A 223 -4.24 0.27 1.77
N LEU A 224 -3.31 -0.27 2.56
CA LEU A 224 -1.87 -0.01 2.36
C LEU A 224 -1.38 -0.62 1.04
N LEU A 225 -1.85 -1.82 0.70
CA LEU A 225 -1.52 -2.50 -0.54
C LEU A 225 -2.07 -1.76 -1.77
N GLU A 226 -3.31 -1.26 -1.70
CA GLU A 226 -3.90 -0.43 -2.74
C GLU A 226 -3.11 0.88 -2.91
N ALA A 227 -2.87 1.60 -1.81
CA ALA A 227 -2.12 2.85 -1.83
C ALA A 227 -0.71 2.66 -2.39
N LEU A 228 -0.03 1.56 -2.03
CA LEU A 228 1.28 1.20 -2.58
C LEU A 228 1.20 0.97 -4.09
N GLY A 229 0.22 0.18 -4.54
CA GLY A 229 0.00 -0.05 -5.98
C GLY A 229 -0.23 1.25 -6.74
N ASP A 230 -1.08 2.14 -6.19
CA ASP A 230 -1.42 3.42 -6.79
C ASP A 230 -0.16 4.31 -6.95
N VAL A 231 0.67 4.46 -5.91
CA VAL A 231 1.87 5.32 -5.98
C VAL A 231 2.99 4.72 -6.81
N LEU A 232 3.10 3.39 -6.89
CA LEU A 232 4.10 2.71 -7.72
C LEU A 232 3.77 2.76 -9.21
N LEU A 233 2.47 2.86 -9.55
CA LEU A 233 2.01 2.99 -10.92
C LEU A 233 2.23 4.41 -11.50
N PHE A 234 2.69 5.36 -10.68
CA PHE A 234 2.88 6.75 -11.10
C PHE A 234 3.76 6.90 -12.35
N ARG A 235 3.26 7.72 -13.29
CA ARG A 235 3.57 7.68 -14.72
C ARG A 235 4.68 8.60 -15.22
N VAL A 236 5.47 9.24 -14.35
CA VAL A 236 6.59 10.06 -14.83
C VAL A 236 7.78 9.15 -15.21
N GLY A 237 7.69 8.64 -16.43
CA GLY A 237 8.84 8.40 -17.30
C GLY A 237 9.54 7.06 -17.21
N SER A 238 8.95 5.98 -16.67
CA SER A 238 9.73 4.74 -16.62
C SER A 238 9.09 3.35 -16.65
N GLY A 239 7.78 3.12 -16.45
CA GLY A 239 7.23 1.74 -16.50
C GLY A 239 8.10 0.70 -15.76
N GLN A 240 8.61 1.06 -14.58
CA GLN A 240 9.72 0.35 -13.91
C GLN A 240 9.31 -0.24 -12.56
N SER A 241 8.02 -0.19 -12.23
CA SER A 241 7.48 -0.72 -10.95
C SER A 241 6.09 -1.32 -11.11
N ASN A 242 5.68 -1.58 -12.36
CA ASN A 242 4.34 -2.07 -12.64
C ASN A 242 4.16 -3.50 -12.15
N MET A 243 5.24 -4.30 -12.11
CA MET A 243 5.16 -5.66 -11.58
C MET A 243 4.99 -5.66 -10.07
N ILE A 244 5.70 -4.80 -9.33
CA ILE A 244 5.48 -4.62 -7.90
C ILE A 244 4.07 -4.04 -7.64
N ALA A 245 3.61 -3.06 -8.42
CA ALA A 245 2.26 -2.51 -8.29
C ALA A 245 1.17 -3.58 -8.52
N ALA A 246 1.31 -4.38 -9.58
CA ALA A 246 0.40 -5.50 -9.85
C ALA A 246 0.38 -6.51 -8.69
N ARG A 247 1.54 -6.84 -8.12
CA ARG A 247 1.63 -7.72 -6.94
C ARG A 247 0.93 -7.12 -5.72
N ALA A 248 1.07 -5.81 -5.48
CA ALA A 248 0.40 -5.13 -4.39
C ALA A 248 -1.13 -5.22 -4.54
N TYR A 249 -1.67 -4.96 -5.74
CA TYR A 249 -3.10 -5.12 -6.00
C TYR A 249 -3.59 -6.57 -5.90
N LEU A 250 -2.83 -7.54 -6.42
CA LEU A 250 -3.18 -8.96 -6.30
C LEU A 250 -3.18 -9.42 -4.84
N LYS A 251 -2.22 -8.96 -4.04
CA LYS A 251 -2.21 -9.19 -2.60
C LYS A 251 -3.41 -8.52 -1.93
N ALA A 252 -3.77 -7.28 -2.28
CA ALA A 252 -4.97 -6.62 -1.77
C ALA A 252 -6.26 -7.42 -2.08
N ALA A 253 -6.31 -8.07 -3.26
CA ALA A 253 -7.41 -8.98 -3.62
C ALA A 253 -7.44 -10.25 -2.75
N MET A 254 -6.29 -10.73 -2.27
CA MET A 254 -6.23 -11.89 -1.37
C MET A 254 -6.69 -11.54 0.05
N GLU A 255 -6.46 -10.30 0.49
CA GLU A 255 -6.72 -9.82 1.86
C GLU A 255 -8.10 -9.16 2.04
N THR A 256 -8.99 -9.31 1.06
CA THR A 256 -10.38 -8.83 1.13
C THR A 256 -11.36 -9.98 0.94
N ASP A 257 -12.52 -9.93 1.60
CA ASP A 257 -13.57 -10.93 1.42
C ASP A 257 -14.53 -10.60 0.26
N SER A 258 -14.61 -9.33 -0.13
CA SER A 258 -15.56 -8.85 -1.13
C SER A 258 -15.19 -9.32 -2.54
N GLN A 259 -16.04 -10.15 -3.15
CA GLN A 259 -15.82 -10.63 -4.52
C GLN A 259 -15.76 -9.48 -5.54
N THR A 260 -16.53 -8.41 -5.31
CA THR A 260 -16.47 -7.18 -6.12
C THR A 260 -15.11 -6.51 -5.98
N ALA A 261 -14.59 -6.37 -4.75
CA ALA A 261 -13.27 -5.80 -4.52
C ALA A 261 -12.18 -6.63 -5.21
N LYS A 262 -12.24 -7.97 -5.08
CA LYS A 262 -11.33 -8.91 -5.75
C LYS A 262 -11.29 -8.70 -7.26
N ALA A 263 -12.46 -8.57 -7.89
CA ALA A 263 -12.55 -8.36 -9.33
C ALA A 263 -11.93 -7.03 -9.76
N ILE A 264 -12.15 -5.94 -9.00
CA ILE A 264 -11.60 -4.62 -9.33
C ILE A 264 -10.08 -4.60 -9.11
N TYR A 265 -9.57 -5.16 -8.01
CA TYR A 265 -8.13 -5.26 -7.79
C TYR A 265 -7.41 -6.07 -8.87
N ARG A 266 -8.01 -7.16 -9.35
CA ARG A 266 -7.47 -7.90 -10.51
C ARG A 266 -7.40 -7.03 -11.76
N LYS A 267 -8.45 -6.25 -12.05
CA LYS A 267 -8.42 -5.29 -13.17
C LYS A 267 -7.33 -4.22 -13.00
N LYS A 268 -7.14 -3.69 -11.79
CA LYS A 268 -6.03 -2.76 -11.48
C LYS A 268 -4.66 -3.43 -11.74
N ALA A 269 -4.50 -4.69 -11.35
CA ALA A 269 -3.28 -5.45 -11.63
C ALA A 269 -3.06 -5.69 -13.13
N ASP A 270 -4.07 -6.15 -13.86
CA ASP A 270 -4.01 -6.35 -15.32
C ASP A 270 -3.66 -5.05 -16.04
N ARG A 271 -4.21 -3.92 -15.57
CA ARG A 271 -3.89 -2.60 -16.09
C ARG A 271 -2.43 -2.23 -15.86
N ALA A 272 -1.88 -2.48 -14.66
CA ALA A 272 -0.48 -2.25 -14.38
C ALA A 272 0.42 -3.08 -15.31
N LEU A 273 0.09 -4.36 -15.53
CA LEU A 273 0.82 -5.23 -16.45
C LEU A 273 0.73 -4.75 -17.89
N PHE A 274 -0.45 -4.41 -18.40
CA PHE A 274 -0.63 -3.86 -19.74
C PHE A 274 0.20 -2.58 -19.96
N MET A 275 0.24 -1.71 -18.95
CA MET A 275 1.05 -0.49 -18.99
C MET A 275 2.55 -0.77 -19.12
N GLN A 276 3.03 -1.91 -18.62
CA GLN A 276 4.42 -2.33 -18.77
C GLN A 276 4.74 -2.59 -20.25
N GLU A 277 3.86 -3.31 -20.92
CA GLU A 277 4.03 -3.73 -22.32
C GLU A 277 4.09 -2.52 -23.26
N VAL A 278 3.13 -1.59 -23.13
CA VAL A 278 3.02 -0.42 -24.00
C VAL A 278 4.19 0.56 -23.81
N ILE A 279 4.60 0.82 -22.56
CA ILE A 279 5.75 1.69 -22.29
C ILE A 279 7.04 1.04 -22.77
N GLY A 280 7.22 -0.27 -22.56
CA GLY A 280 8.39 -1.00 -23.02
C GLY A 280 8.59 -0.86 -24.53
N THR A 281 7.53 -1.07 -25.33
CA THR A 281 7.62 -0.96 -26.79
C THR A 281 7.89 0.47 -27.29
N SER A 282 7.19 1.46 -26.73
CA SER A 282 7.32 2.85 -27.20
C SER A 282 8.65 3.48 -26.80
N ARG A 283 9.22 3.10 -25.65
CA ARG A 283 10.54 3.54 -25.23
C ARG A 283 11.65 2.93 -26.08
N VAL A 284 11.63 1.61 -26.32
CA VAL A 284 12.63 0.98 -27.19
C VAL A 284 12.62 1.63 -28.56
N GLN A 285 11.44 1.92 -29.09
CA GLN A 285 11.33 2.65 -30.35
C GLN A 285 11.98 4.04 -30.28
N LYS A 286 11.69 4.83 -29.23
CA LYS A 286 12.28 6.16 -29.06
C LYS A 286 13.79 6.13 -28.82
N ASP A 287 14.29 5.22 -27.99
CA ASP A 287 15.73 5.03 -27.71
C ASP A 287 16.51 4.56 -28.96
N LEU A 288 15.82 4.11 -30.03
CA LEU A 288 16.40 3.79 -31.34
C LEU A 288 16.31 4.96 -32.34
N GLU A 289 15.47 5.95 -32.07
CA GLU A 289 15.27 7.15 -32.90
C GLU A 289 16.16 8.33 -32.47
N ASP A 290 16.70 8.29 -31.23
CA ASP A 290 17.67 9.23 -30.64
C ASP A 290 19.13 8.73 -30.75
#